data_AF-W0J3V6-F1
#
_entry.id   AF-W0J3V6-F1
#
_cell.length_a   1.000
_cell.length_b   1.000
_cell.length_c   1.000
_cell.angle_alpha   90.00
_cell.angle_beta   90.00
_cell.angle_gamma   90.00
#
_symmetry.space_group_name_H-M   'P 1'
#
loop_
_entity.id
_entity.type
_entity.pdbx_description
1 polymer ?
#
loop_
_entity_poly.entity_id
_entity_poly.type
_entity_poly.pdbx_seq_one_letter_code
_entity_poly.pdbx_strand_id
1 'polypeptide(L)'
;MKHEAPKSATTFTITDSEIDEVLGPVARALPSQADLILDIREAARARRHPGSCVRCFFQLAAAAAPQPAWLEKLRTWLEQNIEIVARNADASGSGSAGSDGDENGRVLELLPLELSGEDLETYCQEVMERFHYDRAHPAPAVEMEFRYRT
;
A
#
# COMPACT_ATOMS: atom_id res chain seq x y z
N MET A 1 28.81 -26.80 -20.90
CA MET A 1 27.60 -25.97 -20.70
C MET A 1 27.73 -25.32 -19.34
N LYS A 2 27.89 -24.00 -19.29
CA LYS A 2 28.04 -23.25 -18.03
C LYS A 2 26.61 -22.99 -17.51
N HIS A 3 26.29 -23.56 -16.35
CA HIS A 3 25.07 -23.21 -15.63
C HIS A 3 25.30 -21.86 -14.95
N GLU A 4 24.70 -20.79 -15.50
CA GLU A 4 24.53 -19.53 -14.77
C GLU A 4 23.50 -19.75 -13.66
N ALA A 5 23.92 -19.48 -12.41
CA ALA A 5 23.04 -19.49 -11.26
C ALA A 5 22.03 -18.31 -11.35
N PRO A 6 20.79 -18.49 -10.87
CA PRO A 6 19.82 -17.41 -10.82
C PRO A 6 20.30 -16.30 -9.88
N LYS A 7 20.28 -15.05 -10.36
CA LYS A 7 20.55 -13.85 -9.55
C LYS A 7 19.54 -13.83 -8.39
N SER A 8 20.04 -13.88 -7.15
CA SER A 8 19.22 -13.74 -5.95
C SER A 8 18.33 -12.51 -6.05
N ALA A 9 17.02 -12.72 -5.95
CA ALA A 9 16.06 -11.66 -5.76
C ALA A 9 16.35 -11.00 -4.39
N THR A 10 16.75 -9.73 -4.40
CA THR A 10 16.91 -8.94 -3.19
C THR A 10 15.54 -8.78 -2.54
N THR A 11 15.26 -9.53 -1.49
CA THR A 11 14.03 -9.37 -0.69
C THR A 11 14.13 -8.05 0.06
N PHE A 12 13.26 -7.08 -0.24
CA PHE A 12 13.23 -5.81 0.48
C PHE A 12 12.56 -6.05 1.84
N THR A 13 13.35 -5.95 2.91
CA THR A 13 12.88 -6.14 4.28
C THR A 13 12.78 -4.77 4.97
N ILE A 14 11.56 -4.40 5.35
CA ILE A 14 11.31 -3.22 6.20
C ILE A 14 11.86 -3.53 7.59
N THR A 15 12.69 -2.64 8.13
CA THR A 15 13.29 -2.81 9.46
C THR A 15 12.58 -1.98 10.53
N ASP A 16 12.63 -2.44 11.79
CA ASP A 16 12.09 -1.67 12.93
C ASP A 16 12.76 -0.28 13.02
N SER A 17 14.07 -0.18 12.69
CA SER A 17 14.80 1.10 12.68
C SER A 17 14.24 2.07 11.64
N GLU A 18 13.96 1.58 10.44
CA GLU A 18 13.42 2.40 9.35
C GLU A 18 12.01 2.92 9.69
N ILE A 19 11.16 2.06 10.26
CA ILE A 19 9.83 2.45 10.74
C ILE A 19 9.94 3.51 11.85
N ASP A 20 10.82 3.29 12.82
CA ASP A 20 10.99 4.20 13.96
C ASP A 20 11.60 5.56 13.53
N GLU A 21 12.43 5.58 12.48
CA GLU A 21 12.97 6.81 11.88
C GLU A 21 11.89 7.71 11.27
N VAL A 22 10.88 7.13 10.62
CA VAL A 22 9.79 7.90 10.00
C VAL A 22 8.66 8.22 10.99
N LEU A 23 8.37 7.32 11.93
CA LEU A 23 7.31 7.53 12.93
C LEU A 23 7.76 8.34 14.15
N GLY A 24 9.04 8.32 14.51
CA GLY A 24 9.57 9.03 15.67
C GLY A 24 9.25 10.54 15.68
N PRO A 25 9.47 11.27 14.58
CA PRO A 25 9.07 12.67 14.48
C PRO A 25 7.55 12.89 14.59
N VAL A 26 6.75 12.01 14.00
CA VAL A 26 5.27 12.05 14.08
C VAL A 26 4.82 11.87 15.53
N ALA A 27 5.39 10.90 16.24
CA ALA A 27 5.06 10.60 17.63
C ALA A 27 5.39 11.75 18.59
N ARG A 28 6.47 12.49 18.33
CA ARG A 28 6.82 13.68 19.11
C ARG A 28 5.87 14.85 18.84
N ALA A 29 5.41 14.99 17.60
CA ALA A 29 4.55 16.09 17.19
C ALA A 29 3.08 15.87 17.55
N LEU A 30 2.59 14.63 17.47
CA LEU A 30 1.20 14.24 17.68
C LEU A 30 1.06 13.15 18.76
N PRO A 31 1.44 13.43 20.02
CA PRO A 31 1.36 12.42 21.08
C PRO A 31 -0.07 11.96 21.38
N SER A 32 -1.08 12.79 21.11
CA SER A 32 -2.50 12.42 21.24
C SER A 32 -3.00 11.45 20.17
N GLN A 33 -2.22 11.22 19.11
CA GLN A 33 -2.52 10.27 18.03
C GLN A 33 -1.69 8.99 18.15
N ALA A 34 -1.25 8.64 19.37
CA ALA A 34 -0.38 7.49 19.63
C ALA A 34 -0.94 6.18 19.05
N ASP A 35 -2.25 5.96 19.15
CA ASP A 35 -2.89 4.74 18.62
C ASP A 35 -2.69 4.62 17.11
N LEU A 36 -2.89 5.69 16.34
CA LEU A 36 -2.66 5.68 14.88
C LEU A 36 -1.22 5.38 14.51
N ILE A 37 -0.27 5.88 15.31
CA ILE A 37 1.15 5.68 15.09
C ILE A 37 1.55 4.23 15.40
N LEU A 38 1.01 3.68 16.48
CA LEU A 38 1.22 2.27 16.84
C LEU A 38 0.60 1.34 15.80
N ASP A 39 -0.60 1.66 15.30
CA ASP A 39 -1.26 0.92 14.22
C ASP A 39 -0.38 0.87 12.95
N ILE A 40 0.19 2.01 12.53
CA ILE A 40 1.11 2.04 11.39
C ILE A 40 2.35 1.18 11.67
N ARG A 41 2.93 1.30 12.86
CA ARG A 41 4.13 0.55 13.24
C ARG A 41 3.90 -0.96 13.21
N GLU A 42 2.80 -1.41 13.81
CA GLU A 42 2.45 -2.83 13.85
C GLU A 42 2.16 -3.38 12.45
N ALA A 43 1.34 -2.67 11.66
CA ALA A 43 1.00 -3.05 10.29
C ALA A 43 2.26 -3.12 9.40
N ALA A 44 3.13 -2.10 9.46
CA ALA A 44 4.39 -2.06 8.71
C ALA A 44 5.34 -3.19 9.11
N ARG A 45 5.52 -3.41 10.42
CA ARG A 45 6.39 -4.46 10.95
C ARG A 45 5.92 -5.86 10.56
N ALA A 46 4.62 -6.11 10.67
CA ALA A 46 4.02 -7.39 10.30
C ALA A 46 3.87 -7.54 8.77
N ARG A 47 4.04 -6.44 8.01
CA ARG A 47 3.72 -6.33 6.58
C ARG A 47 2.29 -6.80 6.28
N ARG A 48 1.35 -6.37 7.12
CA ARG A 48 -0.09 -6.70 7.03
C ARG A 48 -0.94 -5.45 7.04
N HIS A 49 -2.12 -5.53 6.43
CA HIS A 49 -3.10 -4.45 6.41
C HIS A 49 -2.54 -3.09 5.92
N PRO A 50 -1.87 -3.02 4.75
CA PRO A 50 -1.33 -1.75 4.22
C PRO A 50 -2.41 -0.67 4.05
N GLY A 51 -3.67 -1.04 3.80
CA GLY A 51 -4.79 -0.10 3.80
C GLY A 51 -5.03 0.59 5.15
N SER A 52 -4.72 -0.08 6.27
CA SER A 52 -4.75 0.56 7.60
C SER A 52 -3.66 1.62 7.73
N CYS A 53 -2.46 1.41 7.19
CA CYS A 53 -1.42 2.44 7.18
C CYS A 53 -1.85 3.68 6.39
N VAL A 54 -2.43 3.47 5.20
CA VAL A 54 -2.94 4.56 4.35
C VAL A 54 -4.06 5.32 5.07
N ARG A 55 -5.02 4.61 5.68
CA ARG A 55 -6.10 5.23 6.49
C ARG A 55 -5.54 6.06 7.65
N CYS A 56 -4.60 5.49 8.41
CA CYS A 56 -3.98 6.21 9.54
C CYS A 56 -3.21 7.44 9.07
N PHE A 57 -2.55 7.38 7.91
CA PHE A 57 -1.89 8.54 7.32
C PHE A 57 -2.86 9.70 7.08
N PHE A 58 -4.00 9.47 6.43
CA PHE A 58 -4.98 10.54 6.19
C PHE A 58 -5.53 11.13 7.49
N GLN A 59 -5.74 10.29 8.52
CA GLN A 59 -6.15 10.77 9.85
C GLN A 59 -5.07 11.63 10.52
N LEU A 60 -3.80 11.25 10.41
CA LEU A 60 -2.68 12.05 10.89
C LEU A 60 -2.53 13.36 10.09
N ALA A 61 -2.73 13.31 8.77
CA ALA A 61 -2.66 14.49 7.91
C ALA A 61 -3.75 15.52 8.26
N ALA A 62 -4.97 15.06 8.52
CA ALA A 62 -6.05 15.91 9.00
C ALA A 62 -5.73 16.55 10.36
N ALA A 63 -5.12 15.79 11.29
CA ALA A 63 -4.73 16.31 12.61
C ALA A 63 -3.55 17.30 12.56
N ALA A 64 -2.71 17.22 11.53
CA ALA A 64 -1.49 18.01 11.39
C ALA A 64 -1.63 19.27 10.52
N ALA A 65 -2.82 19.58 9.99
CA ALA A 65 -2.99 20.63 8.98
C ALA A 65 -2.55 22.04 9.49
N PRO A 66 -1.71 22.78 8.73
CA PRO A 66 -1.15 22.47 7.41
C PRO A 66 -0.01 21.43 7.46
N GLN A 67 0.10 20.61 6.41
CA GLN A 67 0.99 19.45 6.40
C GLN A 67 2.47 19.81 6.63
N PRO A 68 3.09 19.32 7.72
CA PRO A 68 4.46 19.63 8.06
C PRO A 68 5.46 18.67 7.41
N ALA A 69 6.73 19.10 7.30
CA ALA A 69 7.79 18.32 6.65
C ALA A 69 8.07 16.94 7.26
N TRP A 70 7.74 16.72 8.54
CA TRP A 70 7.87 15.40 9.16
C TRP A 70 6.80 14.41 8.68
N LEU A 71 5.62 14.90 8.30
CA LEU A 71 4.54 14.07 7.75
C LEU A 71 4.87 13.68 6.32
N GLU A 72 5.56 14.54 5.59
CA GLU A 72 6.05 14.26 4.24
C GLU A 72 7.02 13.07 4.20
N LYS A 73 7.86 12.92 5.23
CA LYS A 73 8.73 11.74 5.36
C LYS A 73 7.93 10.45 5.49
N LEU A 74 6.88 10.46 6.31
CA LEU A 74 5.98 9.31 6.45
C LEU A 74 5.24 9.03 5.13
N ARG A 75 4.75 10.08 4.46
CA ARG A 75 4.12 9.97 3.13
C ARG A 75 5.04 9.27 2.14
N THR A 76 6.24 9.81 1.93
CA THR A 76 7.23 9.26 1.00
C THR A 76 7.55 7.81 1.33
N TRP A 77 7.68 7.49 2.62
CA TRP A 77 7.96 6.13 3.06
C TRP A 77 6.82 5.15 2.71
N LEU A 78 5.57 5.55 2.93
CA LEU A 78 4.40 4.74 2.57
C LEU A 78 4.33 4.55 1.05
N GLU A 79 4.51 5.61 0.27
CA GLU A 79 4.49 5.57 -1.20
C GLU A 79 5.59 4.68 -1.79
N GLN A 80 6.73 4.56 -1.11
CA GLN A 80 7.83 3.69 -1.52
C GLN A 80 7.60 2.22 -1.16
N ASN A 81 6.88 1.95 -0.07
CA ASN A 81 6.73 0.60 0.48
C ASN A 81 5.38 -0.05 0.16
N ILE A 82 4.39 0.73 -0.25
CA ILE A 82 3.05 0.29 -0.59
C ILE A 82 2.79 0.57 -2.07
N GLU A 83 2.05 -0.33 -2.71
CA GLU A 83 1.53 -0.21 -4.06
C GLU A 83 0.05 -0.60 -4.08
N ILE A 84 -0.63 -0.26 -5.17
CA ILE A 84 -2.02 -0.62 -5.39
C ILE A 84 -2.05 -1.72 -6.45
N VAL A 85 -2.72 -2.83 -6.16
CA VAL A 85 -2.86 -3.97 -7.06
C VAL A 85 -4.27 -3.98 -7.61
N ALA A 86 -4.42 -3.90 -8.93
CA ALA A 86 -5.69 -4.10 -9.61
C ALA A 86 -5.81 -5.56 -10.06
N ARG A 87 -6.93 -6.21 -9.76
CA ARG A 87 -7.21 -7.62 -10.09
C ARG A 87 -8.54 -7.77 -10.79
N ASN A 88 -8.67 -8.78 -11.65
CA ASN A 88 -9.97 -9.14 -12.20
C ASN A 88 -10.80 -9.86 -11.13
N ALA A 89 -11.94 -9.29 -10.74
CA ALA A 89 -12.78 -9.84 -9.68
C ALA A 89 -13.42 -11.19 -10.08
N ASP A 90 -13.69 -11.39 -11.37
CA ASP A 90 -14.36 -12.60 -11.89
C ASP A 90 -13.42 -13.81 -11.99
N ALA A 91 -12.10 -13.60 -11.94
CA ALA A 91 -11.13 -14.69 -11.95
C ALA A 91 -11.16 -15.50 -10.64
N SER A 92 -11.73 -14.94 -9.58
CA SER A 92 -11.84 -15.56 -8.25
C SER A 92 -12.98 -16.60 -8.14
N GLY A 93 -13.79 -16.78 -9.19
CA GLY A 93 -15.00 -17.61 -9.18
C GLY A 93 -15.08 -18.77 -10.18
N SER A 94 -14.09 -18.98 -11.06
CA SER A 94 -14.13 -20.07 -12.04
C SER A 94 -13.48 -21.34 -11.49
N GLY A 95 -14.30 -22.22 -10.91
CA GLY A 95 -13.89 -23.51 -10.38
C GLY A 95 -12.99 -24.33 -11.31
N SER A 96 -11.76 -24.56 -10.87
CA SER A 96 -11.01 -25.77 -11.18
C SER A 96 -10.33 -26.23 -9.90
N ALA A 97 -10.92 -27.25 -9.30
CA ALA A 97 -10.34 -27.99 -8.20
C ALA A 97 -9.01 -28.61 -8.66
N GLY A 98 -7.89 -28.03 -8.22
CA GLY A 98 -6.57 -28.57 -8.48
C GLY A 98 -5.46 -27.61 -8.09
N SER A 99 -4.81 -27.91 -6.97
CA SER A 99 -3.52 -27.38 -6.50
C SER A 99 -3.50 -26.00 -5.83
N ASP A 100 -3.46 -26.06 -4.49
CA ASP A 100 -2.68 -25.22 -3.57
C ASP A 100 -2.52 -23.73 -3.92
N GLY A 101 -3.46 -22.91 -3.41
CA GLY A 101 -3.09 -21.69 -2.69
C GLY A 101 -3.00 -20.37 -3.45
N ASP A 102 -3.63 -20.23 -4.62
CA ASP A 102 -3.73 -18.92 -5.30
C ASP A 102 -5.20 -18.45 -5.36
N GLU A 103 -5.74 -18.02 -4.21
CA GLU A 103 -7.06 -17.35 -4.06
C GLU A 103 -7.07 -15.93 -4.65
N ASN A 104 -6.17 -15.65 -5.57
CA ASN A 104 -5.78 -14.31 -5.94
C ASN A 104 -6.07 -14.14 -7.43
N GLY A 105 -7.22 -13.53 -7.74
CA GLY A 105 -7.62 -13.19 -9.11
C GLY A 105 -6.45 -12.57 -9.89
N ARG A 106 -6.42 -12.83 -11.21
CA ARG A 106 -5.32 -12.42 -12.10
C ARG A 106 -5.03 -10.92 -11.93
N VAL A 107 -3.80 -10.60 -11.55
CA VAL A 107 -3.31 -9.22 -11.48
C VAL A 107 -3.38 -8.60 -12.88
N LEU A 108 -4.10 -7.49 -12.96
CA LEU A 108 -4.23 -6.67 -14.16
C LEU A 108 -3.10 -5.65 -14.24
N GLU A 109 -2.84 -4.96 -13.12
CA GLU A 109 -1.86 -3.88 -13.05
C GLU A 109 -1.37 -3.64 -11.61
N LEU A 110 -0.18 -3.04 -11.49
CA LEU A 110 0.37 -2.49 -10.25
C LEU A 110 0.51 -0.97 -10.45
N LEU A 111 -0.16 -0.19 -9.59
CA LEU A 111 -0.13 1.26 -9.61
C LEU A 111 0.71 1.78 -8.43
N PRO A 112 1.50 2.85 -8.64
CA PRO A 112 2.18 3.50 -7.53
C PRO A 112 1.15 4.07 -6.54
N LEU A 113 1.45 3.95 -5.24
CA LEU A 113 0.77 4.73 -4.22
C LEU A 113 1.27 6.17 -4.31
N GLU A 114 0.36 7.12 -4.42
CA GLU A 114 0.61 8.56 -4.47
C GLU A 114 -0.43 9.21 -3.56
N LEU A 115 -0.09 9.55 -2.33
CA LEU A 115 -1.03 9.98 -1.30
C LEU A 115 -1.47 11.44 -1.51
N SER A 116 -2.17 11.71 -2.60
CA SER A 116 -2.82 13.00 -2.91
C SER A 116 -4.20 13.11 -2.26
N GLY A 117 -4.80 14.29 -2.39
CA GLY A 117 -6.17 14.55 -1.92
C GLY A 117 -6.25 15.00 -0.46
N GLU A 118 -7.47 15.35 -0.06
CA GLU A 118 -7.79 15.84 1.28
C GLU A 118 -8.07 14.70 2.27
N ASP A 119 -8.62 13.59 1.77
CA ASP A 119 -9.07 12.44 2.54
C ASP A 119 -8.98 11.12 1.74
N LEU A 120 -9.19 10.01 2.45
CA LEU A 120 -9.08 8.66 1.91
C LEU A 120 -10.15 8.34 0.84
N GLU A 121 -11.37 8.82 1.01
CA GLU A 121 -12.48 8.53 0.09
C GLU A 121 -12.23 9.20 -1.25
N THR A 122 -11.90 10.50 -1.22
CA THR A 122 -11.51 11.29 -2.39
C THR A 122 -10.32 10.63 -3.10
N TYR A 123 -9.29 10.25 -2.35
CA TYR A 123 -8.13 9.57 -2.91
C TYR A 123 -8.48 8.25 -3.63
N CYS A 124 -9.27 7.39 -2.98
CA CYS A 124 -9.69 6.11 -3.57
C CYS A 124 -10.49 6.34 -4.87
N GLN A 125 -11.37 7.36 -4.88
CA GLN A 125 -12.13 7.72 -6.08
C GLN A 125 -11.21 8.16 -7.23
N GLU A 126 -10.24 9.05 -6.97
CA GLU A 126 -9.27 9.50 -7.97
C GLU A 126 -8.46 8.33 -8.57
N VAL A 127 -8.04 7.38 -7.72
CA VAL A 127 -7.30 6.19 -8.18
C VAL A 127 -8.17 5.30 -9.07
N MET A 128 -9.43 5.06 -8.70
CA MET A 128 -10.37 4.28 -9.51
C MET A 128 -10.65 4.97 -10.85
N GLU A 129 -10.89 6.29 -10.83
CA GLU A 129 -11.11 7.08 -12.04
C GLU A 129 -9.89 7.03 -12.97
N ARG A 130 -8.68 7.23 -12.44
CA ARG A 130 -7.43 7.12 -13.22
C ARG A 130 -7.30 5.75 -13.88
N PHE A 131 -7.56 4.67 -13.13
CA PHE A 131 -7.53 3.32 -13.68
C PHE A 131 -8.56 3.13 -14.81
N HIS A 132 -9.77 3.66 -14.64
CA HIS A 132 -10.84 3.55 -15.64
C HIS A 132 -10.60 4.40 -16.90
N TYR A 133 -10.13 5.64 -16.75
CA TYR A 133 -9.94 6.56 -17.88
C TYR A 133 -8.71 6.23 -18.73
N ASP A 134 -7.62 5.78 -18.11
CA ASP A 134 -6.38 5.53 -18.83
C ASP A 134 -6.38 4.19 -19.59
N ARG A 135 -7.35 3.29 -19.34
CA ARG A 135 -7.22 1.89 -19.77
C ARG A 135 -8.51 1.22 -20.25
N ALA A 136 -8.44 0.66 -21.46
CA ALA A 136 -9.43 -0.27 -22.00
C ALA A 136 -9.16 -1.71 -21.51
N HIS A 137 -9.29 -1.97 -20.21
CA HIS A 137 -9.28 -3.35 -19.72
C HIS A 137 -10.63 -4.01 -20.04
N PRO A 138 -10.65 -5.19 -20.69
CA PRO A 138 -11.90 -5.90 -20.99
C PRO A 138 -12.50 -6.60 -19.75
N ALA A 139 -11.98 -6.30 -18.54
CA ALA A 139 -12.44 -6.91 -17.32
C ALA A 139 -13.82 -6.33 -16.93
N PRO A 140 -14.84 -7.18 -16.71
CA PRO A 140 -16.18 -6.71 -16.34
C PRO A 140 -16.23 -6.12 -14.93
N ALA A 141 -15.33 -6.56 -14.04
CA ALA A 141 -15.19 -6.08 -12.68
C ALA A 141 -13.71 -6.07 -12.28
N VAL A 142 -13.29 -5.00 -11.60
CA VAL A 142 -11.92 -4.82 -11.10
C VAL A 142 -11.96 -4.60 -9.60
N GLU A 143 -11.15 -5.36 -8.88
CA GLU A 143 -10.89 -5.17 -7.46
C GLU A 143 -9.53 -4.47 -7.30
N MET A 144 -9.45 -3.50 -6.40
CA MET A 144 -8.21 -2.78 -6.10
C MET A 144 -7.86 -2.94 -4.62
N GLU A 145 -6.63 -3.34 -4.33
CA GLU A 145 -6.13 -3.54 -2.98
C GLU A 145 -4.79 -2.84 -2.75
N PHE A 146 -4.53 -2.41 -1.53
CA PHE A 146 -3.18 -1.99 -1.13
C PHE A 146 -2.32 -3.21 -0.82
N ARG A 147 -1.04 -3.18 -1.21
CA ARG A 147 -0.07 -4.25 -0.93
C ARG A 147 1.29 -3.69 -0.57
N TYR A 148 2.02 -4.34 0.33
CA TYR A 148 3.45 -4.03 0.52
C TYR A 148 4.28 -4.56 -0.64
N ARG A 149 5.19 -3.73 -1.17
CA ARG A 149 6.11 -4.13 -2.24
C ARG A 149 7.06 -5.22 -1.78
N THR A 150 7.30 -6.22 -2.61
CA THR A 150 8.19 -7.38 -2.37
C THR A 150 9.64 -7.10 -2.72
#